data_AF-A0AAJ7SY40-F1
#
_entry.id   AF-A0AAJ7SY40-F1
#
_cell.length_a   1.000
_cell.length_b   1.000
_cell.length_c   1.000
_cell.angle_alpha   90.00
_cell.angle_beta   90.00
_cell.angle_gamma   90.00
#
_symmetry.space_group_name_H-M   'P 1'
#
loop_
_entity.id
_entity.type
_entity.pdbx_description
1 polymer ?
#
loop_
_entity_poly.entity_id
_entity_poly.type
_entity_poly.pdbx_seq_one_letter_code
_entity_poly.pdbx_strand_id
1 'polypeptide(L)'
;MPPPEEMYCAQQIHVPPELPDILKQFTKAAIRTQPRDVLTWASAYFHAKVRGEPLPVKERLEMPVATQRDDTGLTPGLLRTLHTQMDSNEWVAREVLEERWVALCLPVEQLSSLLALGSFGPNVEWIKFFALACSSLGGTLARALQHACELLSTDPEGGAARVPVKVFEQLYSYLAERQARRTGDAAESEPG
;
A
#
# COMPACT_ATOMS: atom_id res chain seq x y z
N MET A 1 20.40 -38.02 -43.57
CA MET A 1 21.20 -36.94 -42.97
C MET A 1 21.08 -37.09 -41.47
N PRO A 2 22.17 -37.21 -40.70
CA PRO A 2 22.07 -37.17 -39.24
C PRO A 2 21.57 -35.78 -38.80
N PRO A 3 20.81 -35.68 -37.70
CA PRO A 3 20.39 -34.39 -37.17
C PRO A 3 21.63 -33.57 -36.77
N PRO A 4 21.60 -32.24 -36.93
CA PRO A 4 22.69 -31.39 -36.48
C PRO A 4 22.89 -31.55 -34.97
N GLU A 5 24.14 -31.72 -34.55
CA GLU A 5 24.50 -31.76 -33.13
C GLU A 5 24.08 -30.43 -32.47
N GLU A 6 23.26 -30.51 -31.43
CA GLU A 6 22.90 -29.33 -30.64
C GLU A 6 24.17 -28.76 -30.00
N MET A 7 24.58 -27.55 -30.42
CA MET A 7 25.80 -26.85 -29.94
C MET A 7 25.82 -26.61 -28.42
N TYR A 8 24.69 -26.79 -27.72
CA TYR A 8 24.55 -26.59 -26.29
C TYR A 8 24.04 -27.86 -25.63
N CYS A 9 24.80 -28.41 -24.69
CA CYS A 9 24.38 -29.57 -23.90
C CYS A 9 23.88 -29.11 -22.53
N ALA A 10 22.78 -29.68 -22.02
CA ALA A 10 22.20 -29.30 -20.72
C ALA A 10 23.20 -29.39 -19.54
N GLN A 11 24.22 -30.23 -19.66
CA GLN A 11 25.30 -30.41 -18.69
C GLN A 11 26.22 -29.18 -18.56
N GLN A 12 26.24 -28.29 -19.56
CA GLN A 12 27.03 -27.05 -19.55
C GLN A 12 26.33 -25.91 -18.79
N ILE A 13 25.02 -26.03 -18.55
CA ILE A 13 24.21 -24.99 -17.89
C ILE A 13 24.04 -25.38 -16.42
N HIS A 14 24.83 -24.77 -15.54
CA HIS A 14 24.69 -24.96 -14.10
C HIS A 14 23.58 -24.05 -13.55
N VAL A 15 22.39 -24.60 -13.32
CA VAL A 15 21.28 -23.88 -12.69
C VAL A 15 21.36 -24.04 -11.16
N PRO A 16 21.47 -22.94 -10.38
CA PRO A 16 21.46 -23.02 -8.93
C PRO A 16 20.16 -23.67 -8.41
N PRO A 17 20.23 -24.60 -7.44
CA PRO A 17 19.05 -25.35 -6.99
C PRO A 17 17.98 -24.47 -6.31
N GLU A 18 18.34 -23.29 -5.80
CA GLU A 18 17.43 -22.35 -5.15
C GLU A 18 16.66 -21.48 -6.16
N LEU A 19 17.19 -21.31 -7.38
CA LEU A 19 16.65 -20.40 -8.38
C LEU A 19 15.16 -20.67 -8.71
N PRO A 20 14.72 -21.93 -8.93
CA PRO A 20 13.31 -22.22 -9.21
C PRO A 20 12.36 -21.75 -8.11
N ASP A 21 12.74 -21.91 -6.84
CA ASP A 21 11.88 -21.51 -5.73
C ASP A 21 11.84 -19.98 -5.56
N ILE A 22 12.98 -19.31 -5.75
CA ILE A 22 13.04 -17.83 -5.75
C ILE A 22 12.10 -17.26 -6.81
N LEU A 23 12.15 -17.78 -8.04
CA LEU A 23 11.29 -17.34 -9.14
C LEU A 23 9.83 -17.63 -8.84
N LYS A 24 9.51 -18.82 -8.30
CA LYS A 24 8.14 -19.18 -7.90
C LYS A 24 7.58 -18.25 -6.84
N GLN A 25 8.35 -17.91 -5.81
CA GLN A 25 7.94 -16.98 -4.76
C GLN A 25 7.73 -15.56 -5.33
N PHE A 26 8.65 -15.10 -6.16
CA PHE A 26 8.55 -13.80 -6.85
C PHE A 26 7.29 -13.72 -7.71
N THR A 27 7.02 -14.73 -8.56
CA THR A 27 5.83 -14.75 -9.42
C THR A 27 4.55 -14.78 -8.60
N LYS A 28 4.48 -15.57 -7.51
CA LYS A 28 3.32 -15.56 -6.61
C LYS A 28 3.09 -14.18 -5.97
N ALA A 29 4.16 -13.52 -5.55
CA ALA A 29 4.10 -12.18 -4.97
C ALA A 29 3.62 -11.14 -5.99
N ALA A 30 4.09 -11.24 -7.24
CA ALA A 30 3.67 -10.36 -8.34
C ALA A 30 2.18 -10.55 -8.65
N ILE A 31 1.72 -11.81 -8.75
CA ILE A 31 0.31 -12.14 -9.00
C ILE A 31 -0.59 -11.57 -7.90
N ARG A 32 -0.20 -11.70 -6.63
CA ARG A 32 -0.98 -11.14 -5.51
C ARG A 32 -1.01 -9.62 -5.54
N THR A 33 0.11 -8.99 -5.84
CA THR A 33 0.28 -7.54 -5.69
C THR A 33 -0.33 -6.76 -6.86
N GLN A 34 -0.27 -7.32 -8.08
CA GLN A 34 -0.67 -6.67 -9.33
C GLN A 34 0.00 -5.28 -9.49
N PRO A 35 1.36 -5.20 -9.44
CA PRO A 35 2.04 -3.92 -9.55
C PRO A 35 1.84 -3.32 -10.96
N ARG A 36 1.63 -2.01 -11.02
CA ARG A 36 1.51 -1.28 -12.30
C ARG A 36 2.81 -1.28 -13.10
N ASP A 37 3.95 -1.22 -12.40
CA ASP A 37 5.29 -1.31 -12.98
C ASP A 37 6.04 -2.49 -12.34
N VAL A 38 6.12 -3.58 -13.08
CA VAL A 38 6.76 -4.82 -12.60
C VAL A 38 8.26 -4.64 -12.39
N LEU A 39 8.94 -3.77 -13.14
CA LEU A 39 10.39 -3.59 -13.03
C LEU A 39 10.75 -2.81 -11.76
N THR A 40 10.07 -1.68 -11.53
CA THR A 40 10.24 -0.89 -10.31
C THR A 40 9.90 -1.73 -9.08
N TRP A 41 8.77 -2.43 -9.13
CA TRP A 41 8.36 -3.33 -8.04
C TRP A 41 9.34 -4.48 -7.82
N ALA A 42 9.87 -5.10 -8.88
CA ALA A 42 10.82 -6.20 -8.76
C ALA A 42 12.13 -5.76 -8.10
N SER A 43 12.63 -4.56 -8.48
CA SER A 43 13.79 -3.96 -7.83
C SER A 43 13.56 -3.81 -6.32
N ALA A 44 12.43 -3.21 -5.93
CA ALA A 44 12.07 -3.04 -4.52
C ALA A 44 11.90 -4.39 -3.79
N TYR A 45 11.27 -5.38 -4.43
CA TYR A 45 11.08 -6.72 -3.88
C TYR A 45 12.41 -7.40 -3.56
N PHE A 46 13.35 -7.43 -4.51
CA PHE A 46 14.64 -8.09 -4.31
C PHE A 46 15.53 -7.32 -3.35
N HIS A 47 15.51 -5.98 -3.36
CA HIS A 47 16.21 -5.17 -2.35
C HIS A 47 15.69 -5.44 -0.93
N ALA A 48 14.38 -5.46 -0.73
CA ALA A 48 13.78 -5.80 0.57
C ALA A 48 14.15 -7.23 0.98
N LYS A 49 14.12 -8.19 0.04
CA LYS A 49 14.49 -9.59 0.30
C LYS A 49 15.95 -9.75 0.75
N VAL A 50 16.87 -9.03 0.11
CA VAL A 50 18.30 -9.04 0.49
C VAL A 50 18.53 -8.40 1.86
N ARG A 51 17.79 -7.34 2.19
CA ARG A 51 17.91 -6.62 3.48
C ARG A 51 17.14 -7.30 4.63
N GLY A 52 16.32 -8.32 4.34
CA GLY A 52 15.45 -8.94 5.35
C GLY A 52 14.29 -8.05 5.81
N GLU A 53 13.91 -7.07 5.00
CA GLU A 53 12.82 -6.14 5.28
C GLU A 53 11.45 -6.70 4.87
N PRO A 54 10.33 -6.20 5.42
CA PRO A 54 9.00 -6.58 4.97
C PRO A 54 8.80 -6.27 3.48
N LEU A 55 8.43 -7.30 2.71
CA LEU A 55 8.35 -7.21 1.25
C LEU A 55 7.14 -6.34 0.82
N PRO A 56 7.24 -5.60 -0.31
CA PRO A 56 6.15 -4.79 -0.86
C PRO A 56 5.09 -5.68 -1.54
N VAL A 57 4.51 -6.62 -0.79
CA VAL A 57 3.66 -7.69 -1.31
C VAL A 57 2.30 -7.66 -0.61
N LYS A 58 1.21 -7.71 -1.39
CA LYS A 58 -0.14 -7.89 -0.82
C LYS A 58 -0.28 -9.26 -0.20
N GLU A 59 -1.07 -9.38 0.87
CA GLU A 59 -1.37 -10.68 1.48
C GLU A 59 -2.18 -11.61 0.55
N ARG A 60 -2.95 -11.03 -0.36
CA ARG A 60 -3.78 -11.77 -1.31
C ARG A 60 -4.10 -10.90 -2.53
N LEU A 61 -4.60 -11.55 -3.57
CA LEU A 61 -5.13 -10.84 -4.73
C LEU A 61 -6.44 -10.13 -4.37
N GLU A 62 -6.56 -8.87 -4.76
CA GLU A 62 -7.79 -8.10 -4.65
C GLU A 62 -8.33 -7.83 -6.06
N MET A 63 -9.62 -8.07 -6.26
CA MET A 63 -10.28 -7.76 -7.52
C MET A 63 -10.50 -6.24 -7.61
N PRO A 64 -10.17 -5.58 -8.74
CA PRO A 64 -10.51 -4.18 -8.94
C PRO A 64 -12.03 -4.02 -8.83
N VAL A 65 -12.50 -3.20 -7.89
CA VAL A 65 -13.93 -2.91 -7.78
C VAL A 65 -14.25 -1.89 -8.88
N ALA A 66 -15.04 -2.30 -9.88
CA ALA A 66 -15.32 -1.57 -11.11
C ALA A 66 -16.13 -0.26 -10.95
N THR A 67 -16.19 0.34 -9.76
CA THR A 67 -17.21 1.37 -9.43
C THR A 67 -16.66 2.75 -9.11
N GLN A 68 -15.36 3.03 -9.21
CA GLN A 68 -14.85 4.37 -8.88
C GLN A 68 -14.22 5.06 -10.09
N ARG A 69 -14.70 6.29 -10.33
CA ARG A 69 -14.36 7.19 -11.45
C ARG A 69 -12.91 7.69 -11.44
N ASP A 70 -12.13 7.34 -10.41
CA ASP A 70 -10.74 7.74 -10.27
C ASP A 70 -9.90 6.51 -9.90
N ASP A 71 -9.13 5.99 -10.85
CA ASP A 71 -8.22 4.86 -10.67
C ASP A 71 -6.98 5.29 -9.85
N THR A 72 -7.20 5.57 -8.57
CA THR A 72 -6.13 5.97 -7.63
C THR A 72 -5.05 4.90 -7.52
N GLY A 73 -5.35 3.64 -7.85
CA GLY A 73 -4.42 2.51 -7.75
C GLY A 73 -4.16 2.06 -6.31
N LEU A 74 -4.53 2.85 -5.31
CA LEU A 74 -4.50 2.46 -3.90
C LEU A 74 -5.62 1.47 -3.61
N THR A 75 -5.26 0.35 -2.98
CA THR A 75 -6.22 -0.66 -2.52
C THR A 75 -6.05 -0.92 -1.02
N PRO A 76 -7.07 -1.45 -0.31
CA PRO A 76 -6.93 -1.81 1.10
C PRO A 76 -5.72 -2.72 1.35
N GLY A 77 -5.45 -3.68 0.46
CA GLY A 77 -4.30 -4.57 0.55
C GLY A 77 -2.96 -3.85 0.43
N LEU A 78 -2.82 -2.85 -0.46
CA LEU A 78 -1.59 -2.03 -0.54
C LEU A 78 -1.41 -1.19 0.73
N LEU A 79 -2.50 -0.63 1.25
CA LEU A 79 -2.46 0.15 2.47
C LEU A 79 -2.12 -0.72 3.70
N ARG A 80 -2.57 -1.97 3.73
CA ARG A 80 -2.12 -2.98 4.72
C ARG A 80 -0.63 -3.24 4.58
N THR A 81 -0.14 -3.47 3.37
CA THR A 81 1.29 -3.70 3.13
C THR A 81 2.14 -2.51 3.61
N LEU A 82 1.71 -1.27 3.34
CA LEU A 82 2.38 -0.08 3.87
C LEU A 82 2.39 -0.07 5.41
N HIS A 83 1.25 -0.35 6.05
CA HIS A 83 1.18 -0.40 7.51
C HIS A 83 2.14 -1.41 8.12
N THR A 84 2.19 -2.62 7.55
CA THR A 84 3.14 -3.65 7.97
C THR A 84 4.60 -3.22 7.77
N GLN A 85 4.90 -2.45 6.72
CA GLN A 85 6.25 -1.94 6.44
C GLN A 85 6.68 -0.80 7.38
N MET A 86 5.74 -0.03 7.94
CA MET A 86 6.06 1.11 8.83
C MET A 86 6.26 0.72 10.30
N ASP A 87 6.02 -0.55 10.63
CA ASP A 87 6.17 -1.21 11.95
C ASP A 87 6.07 -0.28 13.17
N SER A 88 4.84 -0.04 13.65
CA SER A 88 4.53 0.56 14.96
C SER A 88 5.06 1.98 15.25
N ASN A 89 5.74 2.62 14.29
CA ASN A 89 6.24 3.98 14.46
C ASN A 89 5.08 4.99 14.44
N GLU A 90 4.92 5.72 15.54
CA GLU A 90 3.98 6.84 15.64
C GLU A 90 4.34 7.94 14.60
N TRP A 91 5.63 8.07 14.29
CA TRP A 91 6.18 9.05 13.36
C TRP A 91 7.06 8.39 12.29
N VAL A 92 6.80 8.70 11.03
CA VAL A 92 7.54 8.20 9.87
C VAL A 92 8.15 9.37 9.12
N ALA A 93 9.44 9.28 8.79
CA ALA A 93 10.09 10.28 7.94
C ALA A 93 9.47 10.25 6.54
N ARG A 94 9.21 11.43 5.97
CA ARG A 94 8.56 11.56 4.66
C ARG A 94 9.29 10.78 3.57
N GLU A 95 10.61 10.80 3.60
CA GLU A 95 11.46 10.13 2.61
C GLU A 95 11.24 8.61 2.64
N VAL A 96 11.05 8.04 3.83
CA VAL A 96 10.74 6.61 4.01
C VAL A 96 9.34 6.29 3.48
N LEU A 97 8.37 7.16 3.76
CA LEU A 97 7.01 7.00 3.25
C LEU A 97 6.98 7.06 1.72
N GLU A 98 7.68 8.02 1.11
CA GLU A 98 7.80 8.16 -0.34
C GLU A 98 8.46 6.95 -0.99
N GLU A 99 9.58 6.48 -0.42
CA GLU A 99 10.27 5.27 -0.90
C GLU A 99 9.32 4.06 -0.93
N ARG A 100 8.56 3.86 0.15
CA ARG A 100 7.69 2.70 0.33
C ARG A 100 6.42 2.80 -0.52
N TRP A 101 5.92 4.02 -0.72
CA TRP A 101 4.82 4.30 -1.64
C TRP A 101 5.20 3.98 -3.09
N VAL A 102 6.38 4.43 -3.53
CA VAL A 102 6.91 4.15 -4.87
C VAL A 102 7.24 2.67 -5.05
N ALA A 103 7.75 2.00 -4.01
CA ALA A 103 7.99 0.56 -4.03
C ALA A 103 6.73 -0.28 -4.30
N LEU A 104 5.54 0.27 -3.99
CA LEU A 104 4.24 -0.33 -4.30
C LEU A 104 3.64 0.14 -5.63
N CYS A 105 4.39 0.94 -6.41
CA CYS A 105 3.98 1.53 -7.68
C CYS A 105 2.70 2.38 -7.58
N LEU A 106 2.54 3.05 -6.44
CA LEU A 106 1.42 3.97 -6.22
C LEU A 106 1.75 5.37 -6.82
N PRO A 107 0.74 6.11 -7.31
CA PRO A 107 0.96 7.44 -7.91
C PRO A 107 1.52 8.46 -6.90
N VAL A 108 2.58 9.17 -7.28
CA VAL A 108 3.26 10.16 -6.41
C VAL A 108 2.39 11.39 -6.20
N GLU A 109 1.55 11.73 -7.18
CA GLU A 109 0.58 12.82 -7.15
C GLU A 109 -0.49 12.56 -6.07
N GLN A 110 -0.91 11.30 -5.92
CA GLN A 110 -1.84 10.91 -4.86
C GLN A 110 -1.18 11.06 -3.49
N LEU A 111 0.07 10.61 -3.33
CA LEU A 111 0.81 10.81 -2.08
C LEU A 111 0.95 12.29 -1.76
N SER A 112 1.33 13.10 -2.75
CA SER A 112 1.49 14.55 -2.60
C SER A 112 0.18 15.22 -2.17
N SER A 113 -0.94 14.79 -2.76
CA SER A 113 -2.28 15.27 -2.40
C SER A 113 -2.65 14.91 -0.96
N LEU A 114 -2.37 13.68 -0.53
CA LEU A 114 -2.60 13.23 0.85
C LEU A 114 -1.70 13.99 1.84
N LEU A 115 -0.43 14.21 1.49
CA LEU A 115 0.52 14.94 2.31
C LEU A 115 0.11 16.40 2.50
N ALA A 116 -0.28 17.07 1.41
CA ALA A 116 -0.78 18.44 1.43
C ALA A 116 -2.09 18.54 2.22
N LEU A 117 -3.01 17.60 2.02
CA LEU A 117 -4.27 17.54 2.75
C LEU A 117 -4.00 17.41 4.25
N GLY A 118 -3.12 16.52 4.68
CA GLY A 118 -2.77 16.38 6.10
C GLY A 118 -1.91 17.52 6.66
N SER A 119 -1.42 18.42 5.81
CA SER A 119 -0.44 19.46 6.17
C SER A 119 0.77 18.88 6.90
N PHE A 120 1.20 17.68 6.50
CA PHE A 120 2.29 16.98 7.15
C PHE A 120 3.62 17.68 6.86
N GLY A 121 4.54 17.64 7.84
CA GLY A 121 5.90 18.13 7.72
C GLY A 121 6.88 17.06 7.21
N PRO A 122 8.17 17.16 7.59
CA PRO A 122 9.17 16.14 7.28
C PRO A 122 8.95 14.83 8.06
N ASN A 123 8.39 14.92 9.27
CA ASN A 123 7.96 13.77 10.05
C ASN A 123 6.43 13.69 10.02
N VAL A 124 5.92 12.55 9.58
CA VAL A 124 4.50 12.28 9.35
C VAL A 124 3.96 11.45 10.51
N GLU A 125 2.91 11.93 11.18
CA GLU A 125 2.17 11.12 12.14
C GLU A 125 1.46 9.98 11.41
N TRP A 126 1.92 8.76 11.61
CA TRP A 126 1.54 7.62 10.77
C TRP A 126 0.03 7.35 10.81
N ILE A 127 -0.56 7.34 12.01
CA ILE A 127 -2.01 7.08 12.18
C ILE A 127 -2.86 8.14 11.48
N LYS A 128 -2.46 9.42 11.51
CA LYS A 128 -3.17 10.50 10.81
C LYS A 128 -3.05 10.35 9.30
N PHE A 129 -1.86 10.05 8.79
CA PHE A 129 -1.68 9.80 7.36
C PHE A 129 -2.50 8.58 6.90
N PHE A 130 -2.43 7.49 7.67
CA PHE A 130 -3.17 6.26 7.43
C PHE A 130 -4.68 6.52 7.37
N ALA A 131 -5.21 7.35 8.27
CA ALA A 131 -6.62 7.76 8.24
C ALA A 131 -7.00 8.45 6.93
N LEU A 132 -6.17 9.40 6.43
CA LEU A 132 -6.44 10.07 5.14
C LEU A 132 -6.37 9.10 3.97
N ALA A 133 -5.41 8.18 3.99
CA ALA A 133 -5.32 7.14 2.98
C ALA A 133 -6.59 6.27 2.97
N CYS A 134 -7.10 5.86 4.13
CA CYS A 134 -8.39 5.17 4.26
C CYS A 134 -9.57 6.02 3.74
N SER A 135 -9.55 7.33 3.97
CA SER A 135 -10.58 8.24 3.43
C SER A 135 -10.52 8.38 1.91
N SER A 136 -9.36 8.17 1.28
CA SER A 136 -9.26 8.15 -0.18
C SER A 136 -9.82 6.85 -0.79
N LEU A 137 -9.93 5.78 0.00
CA LEU A 137 -10.58 4.51 -0.40
C LEU A 137 -12.10 4.59 -0.24
N GLY A 138 -12.56 5.10 0.91
CA GLY A 138 -13.96 5.23 1.26
C GLY A 138 -14.38 6.68 1.30
N GLY A 139 -15.08 7.16 0.28
CA GLY A 139 -15.48 8.58 0.14
C GLY A 139 -16.38 9.16 1.25
N THR A 140 -16.67 8.41 2.31
CA THR A 140 -17.38 8.89 3.51
C THR A 140 -16.59 8.56 4.78
N LEU A 141 -16.73 9.39 5.82
CA LEU A 141 -16.12 9.17 7.14
C LEU A 141 -16.34 7.76 7.70
N ALA A 142 -17.57 7.26 7.61
CA ALA A 142 -17.92 5.92 8.11
C ALA A 142 -17.16 4.81 7.37
N ARG A 143 -17.04 4.91 6.04
CA ARG A 143 -16.29 3.93 5.24
C ARG A 143 -14.78 4.03 5.49
N ALA A 144 -14.26 5.25 5.62
CA ALA A 144 -12.86 5.48 5.97
C ALA A 144 -12.49 4.80 7.30
N LEU A 145 -13.33 5.00 8.34
CA LEU A 145 -13.14 4.37 9.64
C LEU A 145 -13.31 2.86 9.60
N GLN A 146 -14.27 2.36 8.83
CA GLN A 146 -14.43 0.92 8.60
C GLN A 146 -13.13 0.33 8.01
N HIS A 147 -12.60 0.92 6.93
CA HIS A 147 -11.34 0.48 6.34
C HIS A 147 -10.19 0.56 7.35
N ALA A 148 -10.08 1.65 8.12
CA ALA A 148 -9.01 1.79 9.09
C ALA A 148 -9.08 0.70 10.18
N CYS A 149 -10.27 0.40 10.71
CA CYS A 149 -10.46 -0.65 11.71
C CYS A 149 -10.14 -2.03 11.14
N GLU A 150 -10.65 -2.35 9.95
CA GLU A 150 -10.39 -3.64 9.28
C GLU A 150 -8.89 -3.84 9.02
N LEU A 151 -8.17 -2.78 8.63
CA LEU A 151 -6.75 -2.84 8.28
C LEU A 151 -5.81 -2.84 9.50
N LEU A 152 -6.18 -2.20 10.59
CA LEU A 152 -5.39 -2.16 11.83
C LEU A 152 -5.69 -3.34 12.77
N SER A 153 -6.86 -3.96 12.62
CA SER A 153 -7.28 -5.07 13.46
C SER A 153 -6.42 -6.32 13.25
N THR A 154 -6.17 -7.02 14.35
CA THR A 154 -5.55 -8.36 14.37
C THR A 154 -6.58 -9.49 14.31
N ASP A 155 -7.87 -9.16 14.37
CA ASP A 155 -8.94 -10.16 14.20
C ASP A 155 -8.84 -10.83 12.82
N PRO A 156 -9.28 -12.10 12.71
CA PRO A 156 -9.39 -12.74 11.41
C PRO A 156 -10.32 -11.93 10.50
N GLU A 157 -10.06 -12.00 9.21
CA GLU A 157 -10.84 -11.26 8.24
C GLU A 157 -12.33 -11.63 8.28
N GLY A 158 -13.20 -10.63 8.17
CA GLY A 158 -14.64 -10.79 8.39
C GLY A 158 -15.05 -10.88 9.87
N GLY A 159 -14.10 -10.78 10.79
CA GLY A 159 -14.33 -10.64 12.22
C GLY A 159 -14.81 -9.23 12.61
N ALA A 160 -14.80 -8.95 13.92
CA ALA A 160 -15.34 -7.71 14.48
C ALA A 160 -14.46 -6.46 14.23
N ALA A 161 -13.30 -6.62 13.59
CA ALA A 161 -12.34 -5.54 13.28
C ALA A 161 -11.97 -4.70 14.52
N ARG A 162 -11.69 -5.37 15.65
CA ARG A 162 -11.43 -4.68 16.93
C ARG A 162 -10.11 -3.95 16.89
N VAL A 163 -10.15 -2.69 17.30
CA VAL A 163 -8.98 -1.82 17.51
C VAL A 163 -9.02 -1.22 18.91
N PRO A 164 -7.88 -0.83 19.50
CA PRO A 164 -7.87 -0.12 20.78
C PRO A 164 -8.67 1.19 20.67
N VAL A 165 -9.49 1.49 21.70
CA VAL A 165 -10.37 2.67 21.72
C VAL A 165 -9.58 3.97 21.47
N LYS A 166 -8.39 4.12 22.04
CA LYS A 166 -7.52 5.29 21.82
C LYS A 166 -7.14 5.48 20.36
N VAL A 167 -6.87 4.39 19.62
CA VAL A 167 -6.55 4.45 18.19
C VAL A 167 -7.78 4.88 17.41
N PHE A 168 -8.95 4.32 17.74
CA PHE A 168 -10.22 4.72 17.12
C PHE A 168 -10.54 6.20 17.35
N GLU A 169 -10.36 6.70 18.57
CA GLU A 169 -10.56 8.11 18.92
C GLU A 169 -9.63 9.02 18.11
N GLN A 170 -8.35 8.67 17.97
CA GLN A 170 -7.39 9.42 17.15
C GLN A 170 -7.81 9.47 15.68
N LEU A 171 -8.20 8.32 15.10
CA LEU A 171 -8.67 8.23 13.71
C LEU A 171 -9.94 9.07 13.51
N TYR A 172 -10.93 8.91 14.38
CA TYR A 172 -12.22 9.58 14.30
C TYR A 172 -12.07 11.10 14.42
N SER A 173 -11.45 11.59 15.49
CA SER A 173 -11.30 13.02 15.74
C SER A 173 -10.57 13.71 14.60
N TYR A 174 -9.47 13.10 14.14
CA TYR A 174 -8.69 13.66 13.05
C TYR A 174 -9.49 13.73 11.73
N LEU A 175 -10.20 12.66 11.35
CA LEU A 175 -11.01 12.67 10.13
C LEU A 175 -12.22 13.61 10.23
N ALA A 176 -12.86 13.67 11.40
CA ALA A 176 -14.01 14.54 11.63
C ALA A 176 -13.61 16.03 11.53
N GLU A 177 -12.49 16.43 12.13
CA GLU A 177 -11.95 17.78 12.03
C GLU A 177 -11.66 18.17 10.57
N ARG A 178 -11.02 17.27 9.81
CA ARG A 178 -10.70 17.48 8.40
C ARG A 178 -11.95 17.57 7.52
N GLN A 179 -12.96 16.75 7.79
CA GLN A 179 -14.21 16.79 7.03
C GLN A 179 -15.01 18.05 7.35
N ALA A 180 -15.05 18.49 8.62
CA ALA A 180 -15.70 19.73 9.03
C ALA A 180 -15.09 20.96 8.33
N ARG A 181 -13.75 21.03 8.25
CA ARG A 181 -13.06 22.10 7.52
C ARG A 181 -13.42 22.15 6.04
N ARG A 182 -13.53 20.98 5.39
CA ARG A 182 -13.90 20.87 3.98
C ARG A 182 -15.34 21.35 3.71
N THR A 183 -16.26 21.09 4.63
CA THR A 183 -17.64 21.62 4.56
C THR A 183 -17.73 23.11 4.85
N GLY A 184 -16.86 23.65 5.71
CA GLY A 184 -16.78 25.09 5.99
C GLY A 184 -16.31 25.91 4.78
N ASP A 185 -15.23 25.48 4.13
CA ASP A 185 -14.70 26.14 2.92
C ASP A 185 -15.71 26.09 1.74
N ALA A 186 -16.53 25.04 1.65
CA ALA A 186 -17.58 24.91 0.63
C ALA A 186 -18.79 25.83 0.87
N ALA A 187 -19.06 26.20 2.12
CA ALA A 187 -20.16 27.11 2.47
C ALA A 187 -19.78 28.59 2.28
N GLU A 188 -18.49 28.94 2.33
CA GLU A 188 -18.00 30.30 2.11
C GLU A 188 -17.76 30.65 0.62
N SER A 189 -17.91 29.69 -0.29
CA SER A 189 -17.62 29.86 -1.73
C SER A 189 -18.87 29.96 -2.63
N GLU A 190 -20.07 30.11 -2.06
CA GLU A 190 -21.26 30.52 -2.84
C GLU A 190 -21.30 32.06 -3.01
N PRO A 191 -21.22 32.59 -4.24
CA PRO A 191 -21.38 34.02 -4.47
C PRO A 191 -22.88 34.39 -4.41
N GLY A 192 -23.20 35.39 -3.59
CA GLY A 192 -24.48 36.10 -3.65
C GLY A 192 -24.60 37.03 -4.85
#